data_AF-A0A6A5AJ05-F1
#
_entry.id   AF-A0A6A5AJ05-F1
#
_cell.length_a   1.000
_cell.length_b   1.000
_cell.length_c   1.000
_cell.angle_alpha   90.00
_cell.angle_beta   90.00
_cell.angle_gamma   90.00
#
_symmetry.space_group_name_H-M   'P 1'
#
loop_
_entity.id
_entity.type
_entity.pdbx_description
1 polymer ?
#
loop_
_entity_poly.entity_id
_entity_poly.type
_entity_poly.pdbx_seq_one_letter_code
_entity_poly.pdbx_strand_id
1 'polypeptide(L)' 'QGTTVSDTVGCALHCFGITDVVSKCRGQRNPYTVIKATFDALSKHETAEQIALKTGHSVVEITNLAKYRKL' A
#
# COMPACT_ATOMS: atom_id res chain seq x y z
N GLN A 1 -15.96 -8.81 -7.29
CA GLN A 1 -15.56 -7.57 -7.98
C GLN A 1 -15.20 -6.57 -6.90
N GLY A 2 -13.93 -6.20 -6.86
CA GLY A 2 -13.25 -5.60 -5.71
C GLY A 2 -13.87 -4.29 -5.23
N THR A 3 -13.74 -4.05 -3.93
CA THR A 3 -14.17 -2.85 -3.22
C THR A 3 -13.63 -1.58 -3.88
N THR A 4 -14.43 -0.97 -4.76
CA THR A 4 -14.11 0.32 -5.36
C THR A 4 -14.23 1.40 -4.28
N VAL A 5 -13.09 1.98 -3.90
CA VAL A 5 -13.04 3.04 -2.91
C VAL A 5 -13.45 4.36 -3.58
N SER A 6 -14.45 5.05 -3.03
CA SER A 6 -14.96 6.33 -3.56
C SER A 6 -14.01 7.52 -3.31
N ASP A 7 -12.83 7.31 -2.73
CA ASP A 7 -11.89 8.37 -2.36
C ASP A 7 -10.91 8.70 -3.50
N THR A 8 -10.25 9.86 -3.37
CA THR A 8 -9.29 10.34 -4.39
C THR A 8 -8.15 9.36 -4.64
N VAL A 9 -7.77 8.59 -3.62
CA VAL A 9 -6.72 7.58 -3.69
C VAL A 9 -7.18 6.40 -4.56
N GLY A 10 -8.37 5.85 -4.30
CA GLY A 10 -8.96 4.77 -5.09
C GLY A 10 -9.12 5.16 -6.57
N CYS A 11 -9.66 6.35 -6.84
CA CYS A 11 -9.81 6.84 -8.22
C CYS A 11 -8.45 6.98 -8.94
N ALA A 12 -7.45 7.56 -8.29
CA ALA A 12 -6.13 7.70 -8.90
C ALA A 12 -5.50 6.34 -9.20
N LEU A 13 -5.55 5.41 -8.25
CA LEU A 13 -4.97 4.07 -8.37
C LEU A 13 -5.69 3.21 -9.42
N HIS A 14 -7.02 3.37 -9.54
CA HIS A 14 -7.80 2.69 -10.57
C HIS A 14 -7.35 3.08 -11.99
N CYS A 15 -7.02 4.36 -12.21
CA CYS A 15 -6.45 4.81 -13.49
C CYS A 15 -5.10 4.16 -13.83
N PHE A 16 -4.35 3.71 -12.83
CA PHE A 16 -3.08 2.99 -13.00
C PHE A 16 -3.26 1.46 -13.04
N GLY A 17 -4.49 0.95 -13.06
CA GLY A 17 -4.79 -0.48 -13.13
C GLY A 17 -4.80 -1.20 -11.77
N ILE A 18 -4.74 -0.47 -10.66
CA ILE A 18 -4.82 -1.05 -9.31
C ILE A 18 -6.30 -1.10 -8.91
N THR A 19 -6.85 -2.31 -8.87
CA THR A 19 -8.29 -2.56 -8.62
C THR A 19 -8.62 -2.82 -7.17
N ASP A 20 -7.68 -3.36 -6.41
CA ASP A 20 -7.88 -3.80 -5.03
C ASP A 20 -7.03 -2.97 -4.09
N VAL A 21 -7.63 -1.91 -3.56
CA VAL A 21 -7.00 -1.02 -2.59
C VAL A 21 -7.97 -0.67 -1.47
N VAL A 22 -7.43 -0.54 -0.26
CA VAL A 22 -8.14 0.04 0.87
C VAL A 22 -7.29 1.18 1.40
N SER A 23 -7.84 2.39 1.36
CA SER A 23 -7.16 3.61 1.80
C SER A 23 -7.98 4.34 2.86
N LYS A 24 -7.28 5.07 3.72
CA LYS A 24 -7.90 6.02 4.66
C LYS A 24 -7.04 7.27 4.80
N CYS A 25 -7.55 8.40 4.31
CA CYS A 25 -6.93 9.69 4.54
C CYS A 25 -7.27 10.23 5.94
N ARG A 26 -6.26 10.43 6.78
CA ARG A 26 -6.37 11.04 8.12
C ARG A 26 -5.75 12.44 8.11
N GLY A 27 -6.33 13.37 8.89
CA GLY A 27 -5.90 14.77 8.92
C GLY A 27 -6.46 15.58 7.75
N GLN A 28 -5.59 16.31 7.04
CA GLN A 28 -5.95 17.13 5.88
C GLN A 28 -6.34 16.28 4.66
N ARG A 29 -7.43 16.66 3.99
CA ARG A 29 -7.99 15.91 2.85
C ARG A 29 -8.02 16.69 1.54
N ASN A 30 -7.14 17.70 1.39
CA ASN A 30 -7.00 18.41 0.11
C ASN A 30 -6.51 17.41 -0.96
N PRO A 31 -7.24 17.21 -2.08
CA PRO A 31 -6.90 16.25 -3.13
C PRO A 31 -5.45 16.34 -3.62
N TYR A 32 -4.91 17.55 -3.76
CA TYR A 32 -3.52 17.74 -4.19
C TYR A 32 -2.53 17.08 -3.23
N THR A 33 -2.71 17.31 -1.93
CA THR A 33 -1.83 16.75 -0.90
C THR A 33 -2.05 15.26 -0.70
N VAL A 34 -3.28 14.77 -0.87
CA VAL A 34 -3.60 13.34 -0.80
C VAL A 34 -2.91 12.60 -1.94
N ILE A 35 -3.04 13.09 -3.17
CA ILE A 35 -2.40 12.49 -4.35
C ILE A 35 -0.88 12.50 -4.20
N LYS A 36 -0.30 13.63 -3.78
CA LYS A 36 1.14 13.72 -3.51
C LYS A 36 1.59 12.69 -2.47
N ALA A 37 0.85 12.55 -1.37
CA ALA A 37 1.15 11.57 -0.33
C ALA A 37 1.00 10.13 -0.84
N THR A 38 0.02 9.85 -1.72
CA THR A 38 -0.15 8.53 -2.34
C THR A 38 1.08 8.15 -3.17
N PHE A 39 1.59 9.04 -4.03
CA PHE A 39 2.79 8.76 -4.83
C PHE A 39 4.05 8.63 -3.97
N ASP A 40 4.19 9.43 -2.91
CA ASP A 40 5.29 9.30 -1.96
C ASP A 40 5.23 7.94 -1.21
N ALA A 41 4.04 7.50 -0.81
CA ALA A 41 3.85 6.21 -0.17
C ALA A 41 4.19 5.03 -1.11
N LEU A 42 3.79 5.11 -2.39
CA LEU A 42 4.15 4.11 -3.39
C LEU A 42 5.66 4.08 -3.68
N SER A 43 6.31 5.24 -3.73
CA SER A 43 7.76 5.33 -3.95
C SER A 43 8.58 4.68 -2.83
N LYS A 44 8.03 4.66 -1.61
CA LYS A 44 8.64 4.03 -0.43
C LYS A 44 8.25 2.56 -0.26
N HIS A 45 7.40 2.02 -1.13
CA HIS A 45 6.93 0.66 -1.02
C HIS A 45 8.07 -0.32 -1.32
N GLU A 46 8.38 -1.18 -0.36
CA GLU A 46 9.44 -2.18 -0.50
C GLU A 46 8.85 -3.53 -0.88
N THR A 47 9.57 -4.28 -1.70
CA THR A 47 9.19 -5.66 -2.05
C THR A 47 9.49 -6.61 -0.89
N ALA A 48 8.76 -7.72 -0.81
CA ALA A 48 8.97 -8.73 0.23
C ALA A 48 10.41 -9.26 0.23
N GLU A 49 11.06 -9.33 -0.93
CA GLU A 49 12.46 -9.75 -1.10
C GLU A 49 13.44 -8.75 -0.47
N GLN A 50 13.22 -7.46 -0.69
CA GLN A 50 14.03 -6.40 -0.09
C GLN A 50 13.94 -6.42 1.45
N ILE A 51 12.74 -6.65 1.99
CA ILE A 51 12.53 -6.78 3.43
C ILE A 51 13.20 -8.05 3.96
N ALA A 52 13.05 -9.19 3.26
CA ALA A 52 13.69 -10.45 3.63
C ALA A 52 15.21 -10.30 3.73
N LEU A 53 15.84 -9.64 2.75
CA LEU A 53 17.29 -9.38 2.75
C LEU A 53 17.74 -8.52 3.94
N LYS A 54 16.98 -7.47 4.28
CA LYS A 54 17.30 -6.59 5.42
C LYS A 54 17.15 -7.30 6.77
N THR A 55 16.16 -8.17 6.88
CA THR A 55 15.79 -8.82 8.15
C THR A 55 16.52 -10.15 8.35
N GLY A 56 17.15 -10.70 7.29
CA GLY A 56 17.86 -11.99 7.34
C GLY A 56 16.95 -13.23 7.36
N HIS A 57 15.65 -13.05 7.10
CA HIS A 57 14.65 -14.12 7.08
C HIS A 57 14.33 -14.54 5.64
N SER A 58 13.82 -15.76 5.46
CA SER A 58 13.37 -16.21 4.14
C SER A 58 12.11 -15.47 3.68
N VAL A 59 11.91 -15.33 2.36
CA VAL A 59 10.72 -14.68 1.77
C VAL A 59 9.42 -15.37 2.21
N VAL A 60 9.46 -16.70 2.34
CA VAL A 60 8.32 -17.52 2.79
C VAL A 60 7.95 -17.18 4.24
N GLU A 61 8.94 -17.01 5.10
CA GLU A 61 8.75 -16.66 6.50
C GLU A 61 8.19 -15.24 6.66
N ILE A 62 8.74 -14.25 5.94
CA ILE A 62 8.21 -12.88 5.90
C ILE A 62 6.75 -12.86 5.44
N THR A 63 6.43 -13.61 4.38
CA THR A 63 5.07 -13.69 3.83
C THR A 63 4.10 -14.32 4.84
N ASN A 64 4.54 -15.35 5.55
CA ASN A 64 3.74 -15.99 6.59
C ASN A 64 3.56 -15.08 7.81
N LEU A 65 4.62 -14.40 8.27
CA LEU A 65 4.55 -13.41 9.36
C LEU A 65 3.55 -12.29 9.05
N ALA A 66 3.56 -11.79 7.82
CA ALA A 66 2.60 -10.78 7.36
C ALA A 66 1.15 -11.28 7.36
N LYS A 67 0.91 -12.57 7.07
CA LYS A 67 -0.43 -13.18 7.06
C LYS A 67 -0.97 -13.46 8.47
N TYR A 68 -0.13 -13.93 9.39
CA TYR A 68 -0.57 -14.38 10.72
C TYR A 68 -0.50 -13.31 11.81
N ARG A 69 -0.02 -12.10 11.48
CA ARG A 69 0.02 -10.91 12.34
C ARG A 69 0.37 -11.23 13.80
N LYS A 70 1.59 -11.71 14.02
CA LYS A 70 2.35 -11.48 15.28
C LYS A 70 3.21 -10.22 15.10
N LEU A 71 2.53 -9.09 14.95
CA LEU A 71 3.08 -7.74 15.10
C LEU A 71 2.14 -6.95 16.00
#